data_AF-A0A381TA61-F1
#
_entry.id   AF-A0A381TA61-F1
#
_cell.length_a   1.000
_cell.length_b   1.000
_cell.length_c   1.000
_cell.angle_alpha   90.00
_cell.angle_beta   90.00
_cell.angle_gamma   90.00
#
_symmetry.space_group_name_H-M   'P 1'
#
loop_
_entity.id
_entity.type
_entity.pdbx_description
1 polymer ?
#
loop_
_entity_poly.entity_id
_entity_poly.type
_entity_poly.pdbx_seq_one_letter_code
_entity_poly.pdbx_strand_id
1 'polypeptide(L)'
;MSRFPRASVFLIGLLGSLACASTSPTDLETADCGHRVDPSIVSLGQNVVLSESGEIQPPQGRPIQEGWTLGRSAESITAHNEREYARVASYMMPIRDAIMCDVDETSLTLWQTLTAILRLNNIKTVQDLSGTPKEQVYSNDGIHEHLTNDGPDHNAMMKYLEEAELELKCLAFISFDFTNPEGANHCEIHGLAQGSGLVIP
;
A
#
# COMPACT_ATOMS: atom_id res chain seq x y z
N MET A 1 -90.54 20.92 -18.90
CA MET A 1 -90.08 21.95 -17.92
C MET A 1 -88.57 21.80 -17.77
N SER A 2 -87.77 22.43 -18.62
CA SER A 2 -87.11 23.73 -18.39
C SER A 2 -86.20 23.78 -17.15
N ARG A 3 -84.87 23.71 -17.35
CA ARG A 3 -83.91 24.83 -17.18
C ARG A 3 -82.46 24.31 -17.16
N PHE A 4 -81.64 24.91 -18.03
CA PHE A 4 -80.18 25.00 -17.98
C PHE A 4 -79.72 25.72 -16.67
N PRO A 5 -78.47 25.58 -16.17
CA PRO A 5 -77.26 25.97 -16.92
C PRO A 5 -75.94 25.19 -16.68
N ARG A 6 -74.97 25.59 -17.52
CA ARG A 6 -73.54 25.26 -17.62
C ARG A 6 -72.72 25.43 -16.34
N ALA A 7 -71.69 24.60 -16.18
CA ALA A 7 -70.34 24.95 -15.69
C ALA A 7 -69.39 23.78 -16.06
N SER A 8 -68.48 23.96 -17.01
CA SER A 8 -67.05 24.30 -16.82
C SER A 8 -66.14 23.09 -16.55
N VAL A 9 -65.31 22.87 -17.57
CA VAL A 9 -64.15 21.99 -17.74
C VAL A 9 -63.19 22.02 -16.54
N PHE A 10 -62.65 20.85 -16.17
CA PHE A 10 -61.21 20.55 -16.02
C PHE A 10 -61.03 19.15 -15.41
N LEU A 11 -60.69 18.14 -16.23
CA LEU A 11 -60.01 16.94 -15.74
C LEU A 11 -58.76 16.74 -16.60
N ILE A 12 -57.64 17.22 -16.05
CA ILE A 12 -56.29 16.91 -16.55
C ILE A 12 -56.06 15.43 -16.30
N GLY A 13 -55.70 14.71 -17.36
CA GLY A 13 -55.29 13.32 -17.26
C GLY A 13 -54.00 13.21 -16.46
N LEU A 14 -53.99 12.32 -15.47
CA LEU A 14 -52.77 11.69 -14.98
C LEU A 14 -52.86 10.20 -15.33
N LEU A 15 -52.28 9.84 -16.46
CA LEU A 15 -51.79 8.48 -16.70
C LEU A 15 -50.61 8.27 -15.75
N GLY A 16 -50.82 7.46 -14.72
CA GLY A 16 -49.76 7.04 -13.82
C GLY A 16 -48.73 6.19 -14.58
N SER A 17 -47.60 6.78 -14.93
CA SER A 17 -46.39 6.05 -15.28
C SER A 17 -45.79 5.51 -13.99
N LEU A 18 -45.69 4.18 -13.87
CA LEU A 18 -44.79 3.54 -12.91
C LEU A 18 -43.35 4.00 -13.22
N ALA A 19 -42.88 4.99 -12.48
CA ALA A 19 -41.46 5.28 -12.41
C ALA A 19 -40.82 4.17 -11.56
N CYS A 20 -40.21 3.19 -12.22
CA CYS A 20 -39.16 2.41 -11.59
C CYS A 20 -38.07 3.40 -11.18
N ALA A 21 -37.95 3.66 -9.88
CA ALA A 21 -36.78 4.34 -9.34
C ALA A 21 -35.58 3.42 -9.61
N SER A 22 -34.90 3.66 -10.73
CA SER A 22 -33.55 3.18 -10.97
C SER A 22 -32.65 3.92 -10.01
N THR A 23 -32.48 3.36 -8.81
CA THR A 23 -31.31 3.66 -7.97
C THR A 23 -30.13 3.04 -8.69
N SER A 24 -29.59 3.76 -9.67
CA SER A 24 -28.23 3.54 -10.15
C SER A 24 -27.32 3.76 -8.94
N PRO A 25 -26.56 2.76 -8.47
CA PRO A 25 -25.41 3.04 -7.63
C PRO A 25 -24.34 3.61 -8.56
N THR A 26 -24.43 4.91 -8.86
CA THR A 26 -23.25 5.72 -9.13
C THR A 26 -22.71 6.16 -7.79
N ASP A 27 -22.15 5.21 -7.08
CA ASP A 27 -21.01 5.41 -6.20
C ASP A 27 -20.15 4.20 -6.52
N LEU A 28 -19.30 4.33 -7.54
CA LEU A 28 -18.04 3.62 -7.49
C LEU A 28 -17.42 4.12 -6.19
N GLU A 29 -17.49 3.32 -5.12
CA GLU A 29 -16.39 3.28 -4.17
C GLU A 29 -15.14 3.21 -5.06
N THR A 30 -14.42 4.33 -5.17
CA THR A 30 -12.98 4.23 -5.31
C THR A 30 -12.58 3.34 -4.16
N ALA A 31 -12.38 2.05 -4.44
CA ALA A 31 -11.75 1.16 -3.50
C ALA A 31 -10.49 1.90 -3.05
N ASP A 32 -10.44 2.29 -1.78
CA ASP A 32 -9.32 3.03 -1.21
C ASP A 32 -8.13 2.06 -1.18
N CYS A 33 -7.50 1.91 -2.35
CA CYS A 33 -6.37 1.03 -2.54
C CYS A 33 -5.16 1.70 -1.89
N GLY A 34 -4.46 0.93 -1.07
CA GLY A 34 -3.20 1.36 -0.49
C GLY A 34 -3.34 1.95 0.90
N HIS A 35 -2.22 2.47 1.38
CA HIS A 35 -2.04 2.96 2.74
C HIS A 35 -2.24 4.46 2.87
N ARG A 36 -2.02 5.20 1.76
CA ARG A 36 -2.23 6.65 1.65
C ARG A 36 -1.56 7.42 2.78
N VAL A 37 -0.29 7.10 3.06
CA VAL A 37 0.48 7.73 4.14
C VAL A 37 0.58 9.24 3.90
N ASP A 38 0.06 10.03 4.84
CA ASP A 38 0.27 11.48 4.87
C ASP A 38 1.73 11.78 5.29
N PRO A 39 2.58 12.36 4.43
CA PRO A 39 3.95 12.68 4.78
C PRO A 39 4.08 13.64 5.97
N SER A 40 3.04 14.44 6.26
CA SER A 40 3.03 15.41 7.36
C SER A 40 3.01 14.77 8.75
N ILE A 41 2.54 13.53 8.86
CA ILE A 41 2.49 12.80 10.13
C ILE A 41 3.77 12.01 10.40
N VAL A 42 4.65 11.83 9.41
CA VAL A 42 5.88 11.04 9.55
C VAL A 42 6.84 11.75 10.51
N SER A 43 7.10 11.09 11.64
CA SER A 43 7.90 11.59 12.75
C SER A 43 8.50 10.42 13.52
N LEU A 44 9.81 10.26 13.43
CA LEU A 44 10.54 9.21 14.11
C LEU A 44 10.28 9.23 15.62
N GLY A 45 9.95 8.07 16.19
CA GLY A 45 9.65 7.95 17.62
C GLY A 45 8.25 8.42 18.00
N GLN A 46 7.41 8.78 17.02
CA GLN A 46 6.04 9.22 17.23
C GLN A 46 5.03 8.51 16.31
N ASN A 47 5.46 7.61 15.41
CA ASN A 47 4.54 6.85 14.55
C ASN A 47 4.36 5.41 15.04
N VAL A 48 3.17 4.87 14.80
CA VAL A 48 2.83 3.45 15.01
C VAL A 48 2.22 2.89 13.74
N VAL A 49 2.33 1.57 13.54
CA VAL A 49 1.60 0.86 12.49
C VAL A 49 0.27 0.39 13.07
N LEU A 50 -0.83 0.70 12.40
CA LEU A 50 -2.18 0.34 12.82
C LEU A 50 -2.77 -0.66 11.83
N SER A 51 -3.47 -1.68 12.33
CA SER A 51 -4.34 -2.50 11.49
C SER A 51 -5.54 -1.69 11.00
N GLU A 52 -6.31 -2.30 10.10
CA GLU A 52 -7.62 -1.77 9.66
C GLU A 52 -8.58 -1.50 10.84
N SER A 53 -8.52 -2.32 11.91
CA SER A 53 -9.30 -2.13 13.13
C SER A 53 -8.76 -1.04 14.08
N GLY A 54 -7.63 -0.41 13.73
CA GLY A 54 -6.96 0.60 14.55
C GLY A 54 -6.10 0.02 15.68
N GLU A 55 -5.79 -1.28 15.66
CA GLU A 55 -4.91 -1.91 16.65
C GLU A 55 -3.44 -1.69 16.30
N ILE A 56 -2.64 -1.28 17.29
CA ILE A 56 -1.19 -1.15 17.11
C ILE A 56 -0.57 -2.51 16.82
N GLN A 57 0.15 -2.60 15.70
CA GLN A 57 0.82 -3.81 15.27
C GLN A 57 2.25 -3.86 15.80
N PRO A 58 2.66 -4.94 16.48
CA PRO A 58 4.02 -5.08 16.98
C PRO A 58 5.01 -5.31 15.84
N PRO A 59 6.32 -5.04 16.04
CA PRO A 59 7.36 -5.38 15.08
C PRO A 59 7.32 -6.85 14.69
N GLN A 60 7.28 -7.12 13.39
CA GLN A 60 7.22 -8.48 12.85
C GLN A 60 7.92 -8.59 11.49
N GLY A 61 8.39 -9.79 11.17
CA GLY A 61 8.98 -10.11 9.85
C GLY A 61 7.94 -10.21 8.73
N ARG A 62 6.65 -10.35 9.06
CA ARG A 62 5.58 -10.42 8.05
C ARG A 62 5.43 -9.10 7.30
N PRO A 63 5.11 -9.12 5.99
CA PRO A 63 4.84 -7.91 5.21
C PRO A 63 3.74 -7.06 5.83
N ILE A 64 3.80 -5.75 5.61
CA ILE A 64 2.69 -4.84 5.94
C ILE A 64 1.48 -5.24 5.08
N GLN A 65 0.33 -5.38 5.72
CA GLN A 65 -0.89 -5.86 5.07
C GLN A 65 -1.70 -4.70 4.49
N GLU A 66 -2.44 -4.96 3.42
CA GLU A 66 -3.44 -4.02 2.88
C GLU A 66 -4.37 -3.51 3.98
N GLY A 67 -4.79 -2.24 3.88
CA GLY A 67 -5.67 -1.58 4.87
C GLY A 67 -4.99 -1.18 6.18
N TRP A 68 -3.70 -1.49 6.37
CA TRP A 68 -2.94 -0.98 7.50
C TRP A 68 -2.57 0.48 7.29
N THR A 69 -2.42 1.26 8.35
CA THR A 69 -2.11 2.70 8.24
C THR A 69 -0.96 3.10 9.14
N LEU A 70 -0.33 4.23 8.82
CA LEU A 70 0.62 4.88 9.72
C LEU A 70 -0.15 5.84 10.63
N GLY A 71 -0.10 5.60 11.93
CA GLY A 71 -0.69 6.46 12.95
C GLY A 71 0.33 7.38 13.63
N ARG A 72 -0.16 8.32 14.44
CA ARG A 72 0.65 9.12 15.36
C ARG A 72 0.33 8.75 16.81
N SER A 73 1.34 8.37 17.56
CA SER A 73 1.26 8.17 19.00
C SER A 73 1.30 9.53 19.71
N ALA A 74 0.56 9.65 20.82
CA ALA A 74 0.68 10.80 21.72
C ALA A 74 1.93 10.70 22.61
N GLU A 75 2.42 9.47 22.84
CA GLU A 75 3.59 9.19 23.65
C GLU A 75 4.80 8.85 22.78
N SER A 76 5.99 9.20 23.27
CA SER A 76 7.23 8.85 22.58
C SER A 76 7.52 7.35 22.66
N ILE A 77 7.81 6.76 21.50
CA ILE A 77 8.15 5.35 21.37
C ILE A 77 9.64 5.17 21.67
N THR A 78 9.94 4.47 22.75
CA THR A 78 11.31 4.29 23.25
C THR A 78 11.92 2.94 22.87
N ALA A 79 11.11 1.93 22.57
CA ALA A 79 11.58 0.64 22.08
C ALA A 79 12.14 0.78 20.65
N HIS A 80 13.35 0.24 20.43
CA HIS A 80 14.06 0.40 19.15
C HIS A 80 13.28 -0.19 17.98
N ASN A 81 12.93 -1.48 18.05
CA ASN A 81 12.24 -2.15 16.96
C ASN A 81 10.84 -1.58 16.67
N GLU A 82 10.16 -1.01 17.67
CA GLU A 82 8.88 -0.33 17.45
C GLU A 82 9.04 0.96 16.63
N ARG A 83 10.04 1.78 16.97
CA ARG A 83 10.36 2.98 16.18
C ARG A 83 10.75 2.62 14.74
N GLU A 84 11.60 1.62 14.60
CA GLU A 84 12.08 1.19 13.29
C GLU A 84 10.97 0.54 12.48
N TYR A 85 10.02 -0.14 13.11
CA TYR A 85 8.90 -0.75 12.40
C TYR A 85 8.02 0.32 11.73
N ALA A 86 7.67 1.37 12.48
CA ALA A 86 6.94 2.49 11.93
C ALA A 86 7.76 3.29 10.89
N ARG A 87 9.08 3.40 11.06
CA ARG A 87 9.96 4.01 10.04
C ARG A 87 9.96 3.20 8.75
N VAL A 88 10.15 1.88 8.82
CA VAL A 88 10.10 1.00 7.64
C VAL A 88 8.72 1.11 6.97
N ALA A 89 7.64 1.11 7.75
CA ALA A 89 6.30 1.29 7.22
C ALA A 89 6.13 2.63 6.48
N SER A 90 6.66 3.73 7.02
CA SER A 90 6.59 5.04 6.36
C SER A 90 7.25 5.09 4.98
N TYR A 91 8.17 4.16 4.69
CA TYR A 91 8.78 4.00 3.37
C TYR A 91 8.07 2.96 2.51
N MET A 92 7.79 1.78 3.06
CA MET A 92 7.26 0.67 2.27
C MET A 92 5.79 0.85 1.89
N MET A 93 5.00 1.54 2.71
CA MET A 93 3.60 1.83 2.40
C MET A 93 3.46 2.67 1.11
N PRO A 94 4.12 3.84 0.94
CA PRO A 94 4.12 4.56 -0.33
C PRO A 94 4.68 3.79 -1.53
N ILE A 95 5.74 2.97 -1.32
CA ILE A 95 6.31 2.13 -2.39
C ILE A 95 5.28 1.11 -2.88
N ARG A 96 4.54 0.49 -1.94
CA ARG A 96 3.48 -0.45 -2.24
C ARG A 96 2.34 0.20 -3.01
N ASP A 97 1.85 1.34 -2.52
CA ASP A 97 0.76 2.10 -3.16
C ASP A 97 1.12 2.43 -4.62
N ALA A 98 2.37 2.89 -4.85
CA ALA A 98 2.84 3.27 -6.17
C ALA A 98 2.80 2.15 -7.22
N ILE A 99 3.05 0.89 -6.84
CA ILE A 99 3.06 -0.23 -7.80
C ILE A 99 1.78 -1.07 -7.78
N MET A 100 1.00 -1.03 -6.69
CA MET A 100 -0.23 -1.82 -6.58
C MET A 100 -1.48 -1.03 -6.96
N CYS A 101 -1.48 0.28 -6.71
CA CYS A 101 -2.66 1.13 -6.87
C CYS A 101 -2.46 2.20 -7.94
N ASP A 102 -1.27 2.81 -7.97
CA ASP A 102 -1.04 4.07 -8.67
C ASP A 102 0.03 3.95 -9.77
N VAL A 103 0.19 2.76 -10.38
CA VAL A 103 1.28 2.52 -11.36
C VAL A 103 1.22 3.49 -12.54
N ASP A 104 0.01 3.77 -13.05
CA ASP A 104 -0.23 4.68 -14.18
C ASP A 104 0.06 6.15 -13.82
N GLU A 105 -0.02 6.49 -12.53
CA GLU A 105 0.22 7.85 -12.00
C GLU A 105 1.66 8.01 -11.50
N THR A 106 2.39 6.90 -11.33
CA THR A 106 3.75 6.89 -10.81
C THR A 106 4.77 7.07 -11.92
N SER A 107 5.19 8.33 -12.16
CA SER A 107 6.33 8.61 -13.04
C SER A 107 7.62 7.95 -12.53
N LEU A 108 8.57 7.67 -13.44
CA LEU A 108 9.89 7.13 -13.07
C LEU A 108 10.62 7.98 -12.02
N THR A 109 10.53 9.31 -12.10
CA THR A 109 11.15 10.20 -11.11
C THR A 109 10.50 10.09 -9.74
N LEU A 110 9.17 9.98 -9.68
CA LEU A 110 8.47 9.75 -8.42
C LEU A 110 8.83 8.38 -7.85
N TRP A 111 8.81 7.33 -8.68
CA TRP A 111 9.23 5.99 -8.28
C TRP A 111 10.64 5.97 -7.70
N GLN A 112 11.59 6.63 -8.37
CA GLN A 112 12.98 6.74 -7.91
C GLN A 112 13.10 7.48 -6.57
N THR A 113 12.24 8.46 -6.35
CA THR A 113 12.18 9.18 -5.07
C THR A 113 11.65 8.29 -3.95
N LEU A 114 10.54 7.57 -4.19
CA LEU A 114 9.95 6.65 -3.22
C LEU A 114 10.91 5.53 -2.82
N THR A 115 11.63 4.98 -3.80
CA THR A 115 12.57 3.87 -3.59
C THR A 115 14.00 4.34 -3.26
N ALA A 116 14.22 5.63 -2.96
CA ALA A 116 15.54 6.17 -2.60
C ALA A 116 16.13 5.47 -1.37
N ILE A 117 15.30 5.15 -0.38
CA ILE A 117 15.70 4.38 0.81
C ILE A 117 16.25 3.00 0.43
N LEU A 118 15.64 2.30 -0.54
CA LEU A 118 16.11 1.00 -0.99
C LEU A 118 17.47 1.14 -1.68
N ARG A 119 17.61 2.12 -2.58
CA ARG A 119 18.87 2.37 -3.31
C ARG A 119 20.04 2.72 -2.38
N LEU A 120 19.81 3.60 -1.40
CA LEU A 120 20.85 3.99 -0.43
C LEU A 120 21.33 2.82 0.43
N ASN A 121 20.48 1.83 0.65
CA ASN A 121 20.80 0.63 1.42
C ASN A 121 21.17 -0.58 0.55
N ASN A 122 21.39 -0.38 -0.76
CA ASN A 122 21.72 -1.41 -1.73
C ASN A 122 20.69 -2.56 -1.79
N ILE A 123 19.41 -2.24 -1.58
CA ILE A 123 18.28 -3.16 -1.63
C ILE A 123 17.63 -3.09 -3.02
N LYS A 124 17.35 -4.26 -3.60
CA LYS A 124 16.74 -4.42 -4.93
C LYS A 124 17.48 -3.62 -6.04
N THR A 125 18.81 -3.58 -6.02
CA THR A 125 19.63 -2.87 -7.03
C THR A 125 20.04 -3.73 -8.22
N VAL A 126 19.83 -5.06 -8.13
CA VAL A 126 20.19 -6.03 -9.16
C VAL A 126 18.92 -6.65 -9.75
N GLN A 127 18.95 -6.93 -11.06
CA GLN A 127 17.92 -7.65 -11.77
C GLN A 127 18.47 -8.96 -12.35
N ASP A 128 17.72 -10.05 -12.19
CA ASP A 128 17.96 -11.34 -12.85
C ASP A 128 16.62 -11.93 -13.31
N LEU A 129 16.40 -11.96 -14.63
CA LEU A 129 15.18 -12.48 -15.24
C LEU A 129 15.39 -13.83 -15.94
N SER A 130 16.53 -14.48 -15.74
CA SER A 130 16.94 -15.68 -16.50
C SER A 130 16.19 -16.96 -16.11
N GLY A 131 15.56 -16.99 -14.94
CA GLY A 131 14.83 -18.15 -14.41
C GLY A 131 13.35 -18.20 -14.79
N THR A 132 12.64 -19.16 -14.19
CA THR A 132 11.18 -19.19 -14.20
C THR A 132 10.60 -17.94 -13.52
N PRO A 133 9.35 -17.52 -13.79
CA PRO A 133 8.78 -16.31 -13.19
C PRO A 133 8.92 -16.22 -11.66
N LYS A 134 8.90 -17.36 -10.96
CA LYS A 134 9.11 -17.42 -9.50
C LYS A 134 10.55 -17.16 -9.08
N GLU A 135 11.52 -17.49 -9.93
CA GLU A 135 12.96 -17.28 -9.71
C GLU A 135 13.42 -15.89 -10.15
N GLN A 136 12.62 -15.18 -10.93
CA GLN A 136 12.96 -13.83 -11.39
C GLN A 136 13.08 -12.85 -10.22
N VAL A 137 14.10 -12.01 -10.29
CA VAL A 137 14.41 -10.95 -9.33
C VAL A 137 14.38 -9.64 -10.07
N TYR A 138 13.39 -8.80 -9.75
CA TYR A 138 13.32 -7.44 -10.26
C TYR A 138 14.14 -6.48 -9.41
N SER A 139 14.84 -5.55 -10.08
CA SER A 139 15.43 -4.38 -9.42
C SER A 139 14.35 -3.30 -9.18
N ASN A 140 14.70 -2.23 -8.47
CA ASN A 140 13.82 -1.07 -8.28
C ASN A 140 13.32 -0.53 -9.62
N ASP A 141 14.20 -0.19 -10.55
CA ASP A 141 13.77 0.35 -11.84
C ASP A 141 13.13 -0.73 -12.72
N GLY A 142 13.58 -1.98 -12.58
CA GLY A 142 13.07 -3.12 -13.34
C GLY A 142 11.62 -3.48 -13.05
N ILE A 143 11.20 -3.46 -11.78
CA ILE A 143 9.79 -3.72 -11.45
C ILE A 143 8.88 -2.61 -11.98
N HIS A 144 9.33 -1.35 -11.92
CA HIS A 144 8.55 -0.22 -12.45
C HIS A 144 8.42 -0.30 -13.97
N GLU A 145 9.51 -0.62 -14.68
CA GLU A 145 9.50 -0.83 -16.12
C GLU A 145 8.58 -1.99 -16.53
N HIS A 146 8.70 -3.14 -15.86
CA HIS A 146 7.87 -4.34 -16.09
C HIS A 146 6.38 -3.99 -15.99
N LEU A 147 5.98 -3.36 -14.90
CA LEU A 147 4.58 -3.04 -14.64
C LEU A 147 4.02 -1.96 -15.55
N THR A 148 4.85 -1.00 -15.96
CA THR A 148 4.45 0.07 -16.89
C THR A 148 4.26 -0.45 -18.32
N ASN A 149 5.11 -1.38 -18.76
CA ASN A 149 5.12 -1.86 -20.14
C ASN A 149 4.21 -3.07 -20.37
N ASP A 150 4.23 -4.02 -19.44
CA ASP A 150 3.57 -5.32 -19.60
C ASP A 150 2.25 -5.40 -18.82
N GLY A 151 1.98 -4.40 -17.97
CA GLY A 151 0.78 -4.31 -17.14
C GLY A 151 0.94 -4.98 -15.76
N PRO A 152 -0.16 -5.09 -15.00
CA PRO A 152 -0.10 -5.54 -13.61
C PRO A 152 0.31 -7.02 -13.50
N ASP A 153 1.37 -7.28 -12.75
CA ASP A 153 1.84 -8.61 -12.37
C ASP A 153 1.89 -8.74 -10.85
N HIS A 154 0.82 -9.31 -10.27
CA HIS A 154 0.69 -9.44 -8.83
C HIS A 154 1.80 -10.28 -8.20
N ASN A 155 2.28 -11.32 -8.88
CA ASN A 155 3.35 -12.17 -8.33
C ASN A 155 4.67 -11.40 -8.27
N ALA A 156 5.00 -10.66 -9.33
CA ALA A 156 6.19 -9.82 -9.36
C ALA A 156 6.12 -8.69 -8.32
N MET A 157 4.97 -8.01 -8.20
CA MET A 157 4.73 -6.97 -7.19
C MET A 157 4.95 -7.51 -5.77
N MET A 158 4.22 -8.58 -5.41
CA MET A 158 4.29 -9.11 -4.05
C MET A 158 5.68 -9.62 -3.72
N LYS A 159 6.32 -10.37 -4.62
CA LYS A 159 7.70 -10.83 -4.42
C LYS A 159 8.67 -9.66 -4.20
N TYR A 160 8.59 -8.62 -5.04
CA TYR A 160 9.43 -7.43 -4.91
C TYR A 160 9.22 -6.73 -3.55
N LEU A 161 7.97 -6.52 -3.13
CA LEU A 161 7.62 -5.84 -1.88
C LEU A 161 8.01 -6.64 -0.65
N GLU A 162 7.73 -7.94 -0.64
CA GLU A 162 8.07 -8.84 0.46
C GLU A 162 9.57 -8.89 0.69
N GLU A 163 10.36 -9.05 -0.37
CA GLU A 163 11.82 -9.04 -0.29
C GLU A 163 12.33 -7.66 0.16
N ALA A 164 11.89 -6.56 -0.47
CA ALA A 164 12.36 -5.21 -0.14
C ALA A 164 12.06 -4.81 1.32
N GLU A 165 10.85 -5.10 1.80
CA GLU A 165 10.44 -4.81 3.18
C GLU A 165 11.25 -5.64 4.19
N LEU A 166 11.46 -6.94 3.90
CA LEU A 166 12.18 -7.83 4.79
C LEU A 166 13.67 -7.46 4.87
N GLU A 167 14.29 -7.10 3.76
CA GLU A 167 15.68 -6.62 3.72
C GLU A 167 15.84 -5.29 4.48
N LEU A 168 14.88 -4.36 4.37
CA LEU A 168 14.89 -3.14 5.19
C LEU A 168 14.77 -3.44 6.69
N LYS A 169 13.88 -4.37 7.07
CA LYS A 169 13.74 -4.79 8.47
C LYS A 169 15.00 -5.46 8.99
N CYS A 170 15.69 -6.26 8.18
CA CYS A 170 16.98 -6.84 8.54
C CYS A 170 17.96 -5.76 8.99
N LEU A 171 18.11 -4.70 8.19
CA LEU A 171 19.03 -3.61 8.52
C LEU A 171 18.57 -2.80 9.75
N ALA A 172 17.25 -2.59 9.90
CA ALA A 172 16.70 -1.70 10.91
C ALA A 172 16.57 -2.36 12.31
N PHE A 173 16.14 -3.62 12.37
CA PHE A 173 15.81 -4.29 13.63
C PHE A 173 17.04 -4.85 14.33
N ILE A 174 17.09 -4.69 15.65
CA ILE A 174 18.11 -5.30 16.51
C ILE A 174 17.53 -6.51 17.25
N SER A 175 18.32 -7.57 17.39
CA SER A 175 17.97 -8.77 18.19
C SER A 175 16.59 -9.35 17.85
N PHE A 176 16.20 -9.32 16.57
CA PHE A 176 14.95 -9.87 16.05
C PHE A 176 15.20 -11.20 15.32
N ASP A 177 14.32 -12.18 15.49
CA ASP A 177 14.44 -13.47 14.81
C ASP A 177 13.74 -13.44 13.44
N PHE A 178 14.53 -13.41 12.36
CA PHE A 178 14.06 -13.46 10.98
C PHE A 178 14.01 -14.88 10.41
N THR A 179 14.11 -15.91 11.26
CA THR A 179 14.01 -17.31 10.84
C THR A 179 12.56 -17.63 10.45
N ASN A 180 12.36 -18.07 9.21
CA ASN A 180 11.06 -18.50 8.72
C ASN A 180 10.68 -19.90 9.27
N PRO A 181 9.43 -20.37 9.08
CA PRO A 181 9.01 -21.70 9.53
C PRO A 181 9.85 -22.86 8.97
N GLU A 182 10.51 -22.66 7.84
CA GLU A 182 11.43 -23.62 7.21
C GLU A 182 12.84 -23.62 7.84
N GLY A 183 13.11 -22.76 8.82
CA GLY A 183 14.39 -22.68 9.53
C GLY A 183 15.44 -21.81 8.83
N ALA A 184 15.06 -21.05 7.81
CA ALA A 184 15.95 -20.18 7.05
C ALA A 184 15.85 -18.73 7.54
N ASN A 185 17.00 -18.10 7.81
CA ASN A 185 17.08 -16.68 8.17
C ASN A 185 17.35 -15.84 6.91
N HIS A 186 16.41 -14.96 6.57
CA HIS A 186 16.50 -14.14 5.36
C HIS A 186 17.71 -13.20 5.37
N CYS A 187 18.02 -12.57 6.50
CA CYS A 187 19.15 -11.65 6.60
C CYS A 187 20.48 -12.38 6.34
N GLU A 188 20.63 -13.58 6.89
CA GLU A 188 21.84 -14.39 6.70
C GLU A 188 22.03 -14.84 5.25
N ILE A 189 20.96 -15.34 4.61
CA ILE A 189 21.00 -15.82 3.23
C ILE A 189 21.37 -14.69 2.25
N HIS A 190 20.92 -13.47 2.54
CA HIS A 190 21.17 -12.28 1.72
C HIS A 190 22.44 -11.52 2.16
N GLY A 191 23.19 -12.02 3.14
CA GLY A 191 24.44 -11.39 3.60
C GLY A 191 24.23 -10.02 4.25
N LEU A 192 23.03 -9.76 4.79
CA LEU A 192 22.67 -8.50 5.44
C LEU A 192 23.11 -8.51 6.90
N ALA A 193 23.92 -7.52 7.28
CA ALA A 193 24.32 -7.32 8.67
C ALA A 193 23.11 -6.81 9.48
N GLN A 194 22.43 -7.71 10.17
CA GLN A 194 21.23 -7.39 10.93
C GLN A 194 21.52 -6.27 11.95
N GLY A 195 20.64 -5.26 11.99
CA GLY A 195 20.75 -4.13 12.92
C GLY A 195 21.91 -3.17 12.62
N SER A 196 22.49 -3.24 11.42
CA SER A 196 23.54 -2.29 10.98
C SER A 196 23.03 -0.85 10.81
N GLY A 197 21.72 -0.67 10.76
CA GLY A 197 21.07 0.63 10.60
C GLY A 197 20.78 0.96 9.14
N LEU A 198 19.84 1.90 8.95
CA LEU A 198 19.45 2.39 7.62
C LEU A 198 20.25 3.65 7.26
N VAL A 199 20.73 3.72 6.01
CA VAL A 199 21.15 4.97 5.37
C VAL A 199 19.89 5.69 4.91
N ILE A 200 19.64 6.89 5.42
CA ILE A 200 18.40 7.65 5.20
C ILE A 200 18.59 8.66 4.05
N PRO A 201 17.59 8.87 3.17
CA PRO A 201 17.58 9.93 2.14
C PRO A 201 17.69 11.36 2.67
#